data_AF-A0A9E2PRR9-F1
#
_entry.id   AF-A0A9E2PRR9-F1
#
_cell.length_a   1.000
_cell.length_b   1.000
_cell.length_c   1.000
_cell.angle_alpha   90.00
_cell.angle_beta   90.00
_cell.angle_gamma   90.00
#
_symmetry.space_group_name_H-M   'P 1'
#
loop_
_entity.id
_entity.type
_entity.pdbx_description
1 polymer ?
#
loop_
_entity_poly.entity_id
_entity_poly.type
_entity_poly.pdbx_seq_one_letter_code
_entity_poly.pdbx_strand_id
1 'polypeptide(L)'
;SQIRRAAVSIPSNIAEGRGKSSTGEFQQFLYHARGSLAEVETQLIIAINLGYLEKPDVSHIMELIARVGKLLHGLLSAIKKK
;
A
#
# COMPACT_ATOMS: atom_id res chain seq x y z
N SER A 1 -6.31 6.62 14.41
CA SER A 1 -5.25 7.38 13.70
C SER A 1 -4.35 6.51 12.83
N GLN A 2 -4.22 5.21 13.09
CA GLN A 2 -3.27 4.32 12.39
C GLN A 2 -3.58 4.11 10.89
N ILE A 3 -4.82 3.74 10.52
CA ILE A 3 -5.21 3.53 9.10
C ILE A 3 -4.89 4.74 8.22
N ARG A 4 -5.24 5.95 8.68
CA ARG A 4 -4.97 7.18 7.92
C ARG A 4 -3.48 7.40 7.68
N ARG A 5 -2.63 7.12 8.68
CA ARG A 5 -1.17 7.24 8.53
C ARG A 5 -0.63 6.21 7.55
N ALA A 6 -1.05 4.96 7.66
CA ALA A 6 -0.65 3.90 6.73
C ALA A 6 -1.10 4.23 5.30
N ALA A 7 -2.35 4.67 5.11
CA ALA A 7 -2.88 5.05 3.79
C ALA A 7 -2.12 6.23 3.15
N VAL A 8 -1.79 7.27 3.93
CA VAL A 8 -1.00 8.42 3.45
C VAL A 8 0.46 8.02 3.17
N SER A 9 1.01 7.10 3.96
CA SER A 9 2.39 6.60 3.79
C SER A 9 2.62 5.92 2.44
N ILE A 10 1.59 5.30 1.84
CA ILE A 10 1.71 4.61 0.55
C ILE A 10 2.15 5.58 -0.57
N PRO A 11 1.40 6.64 -0.92
CA PRO A 11 1.83 7.59 -1.93
C PRO A 11 3.07 8.39 -1.51
N SER A 12 3.26 8.68 -0.22
CA SER A 12 4.47 9.37 0.27
C SER A 12 5.74 8.57 -0.02
N ASN A 13 5.74 7.26 0.26
CA ASN A 13 6.89 6.41 -0.04
C ASN A 13 7.14 6.28 -1.55
N ILE A 14 6.09 6.18 -2.37
CA ILE A 14 6.25 6.15 -3.84
C ILE A 14 6.92 7.43 -4.33
N ALA A 15 6.43 8.59 -3.89
CA ALA A 15 6.95 9.89 -4.29
C ALA A 15 8.39 10.11 -3.80
N GLU A 16 8.67 9.79 -2.53
CA GLU A 16 10.00 9.93 -1.96
C GLU A 16 11.00 9.01 -2.65
N GLY A 17 10.65 7.74 -2.86
CA GLY A 17 11.48 6.78 -3.56
C GLY A 17 11.81 7.20 -4.98
N ARG A 18 10.85 7.81 -5.69
CA ARG A 18 11.05 8.32 -7.05
C ARG A 18 12.05 9.48 -7.08
N GLY A 19 12.21 10.22 -5.98
CA GLY A 19 13.19 11.29 -5.84
C GLY A 19 14.61 10.81 -5.49
N LYS A 20 14.84 9.50 -5.30
CA LYS A 20 16.16 8.94 -4.96
C LYS A 20 17.02 8.74 -6.20
N SER A 21 18.33 8.71 -5.99
CA SER A 21 19.33 8.69 -7.05
C SER A 21 19.51 7.31 -7.69
N SER A 22 19.22 6.22 -6.95
CA SER A 22 19.41 4.86 -7.44
C SER A 22 18.12 4.06 -7.57
N THR A 23 18.13 3.13 -8.52
CA THR A 23 17.07 2.14 -8.71
C THR A 23 16.83 1.28 -7.45
N GLY A 24 17.91 0.92 -6.74
CA GLY A 24 17.83 0.12 -5.52
C GLY A 24 17.11 0.84 -4.38
N GLU A 25 17.41 2.14 -4.18
CA GLU A 25 16.68 2.96 -3.21
C GLU A 25 15.21 3.08 -3.59
N PHE A 26 14.89 3.36 -4.87
CA PHE A 26 13.50 3.44 -5.27
C PHE A 26 12.74 2.12 -4.99
N GLN A 27 13.36 0.96 -5.24
CA GLN A 27 12.78 -0.33 -4.90
C GLN A 27 12.51 -0.47 -3.40
N GLN A 28 13.45 -0.06 -2.54
CA GLN A 28 13.26 -0.09 -1.09
C GLN A 28 12.03 0.73 -0.64
N PHE A 29 11.88 1.93 -1.18
CA PHE A 29 10.70 2.77 -0.93
C PHE A 29 9.40 2.15 -1.43
N LEU A 30 9.42 1.49 -2.59
CA LEU A 30 8.24 0.74 -3.08
C LEU A 30 7.88 -0.45 -2.18
N TYR A 31 8.87 -1.11 -1.56
CA TYR A 31 8.60 -2.13 -0.54
C TYR A 31 8.00 -1.52 0.73
N HIS A 32 8.44 -0.34 1.15
CA HIS A 32 7.80 0.39 2.26
C HIS A 32 6.35 0.76 1.95
N ALA A 33 6.07 1.26 0.74
CA ALA A 33 4.71 1.53 0.27
C ALA A 33 3.84 0.26 0.29
N ARG A 34 4.38 -0.88 -0.15
CA ARG A 34 3.69 -2.18 -0.10
C ARG A 34 3.43 -2.64 1.33
N GLY A 35 4.36 -2.41 2.25
CA GLY A 35 4.18 -2.67 3.68
C GLY A 35 3.03 -1.85 4.28
N SER A 36 3.00 -0.54 3.99
CA SER A 36 1.89 0.33 4.43
C SER A 36 0.53 -0.08 3.85
N LEU A 37 0.49 -0.56 2.60
CA LEU A 37 -0.73 -1.11 2.00
C LEU A 37 -1.23 -2.35 2.76
N ALA A 38 -0.34 -3.28 3.09
CA ALA A 38 -0.68 -4.47 3.87
C ALA A 38 -1.13 -4.13 5.30
N GLU A 39 -0.59 -3.07 5.90
CA GLU A 39 -1.03 -2.56 7.20
C GLU A 39 -2.48 -2.03 7.13
N VAL A 40 -2.83 -1.26 6.07
CA VAL A 40 -4.21 -0.80 5.86
C VAL A 40 -5.18 -1.97 5.72
N GLU A 41 -4.83 -2.97 4.90
CA GLU A 41 -5.64 -4.18 4.72
C GLU A 41 -5.87 -4.92 6.04
N THR A 42 -4.79 -5.14 6.79
CA THR A 42 -4.85 -5.82 8.10
C THR A 42 -5.74 -5.06 9.08
N GLN A 43 -5.61 -3.73 9.17
CA GLN A 43 -6.40 -2.92 10.08
C GLN A 43 -7.89 -2.89 9.70
N LEU A 44 -8.23 -2.93 8.40
CA LEU A 44 -9.61 -3.08 7.95
C LEU A 44 -10.19 -4.44 8.33
N ILE A 45 -9.44 -5.52 8.12
CA ILE A 45 -9.86 -6.87 8.53
C ILE A 45 -10.12 -6.93 10.04
N ILE A 46 -9.24 -6.34 10.84
CA ILE A 46 -9.43 -6.23 12.30
C ILE A 46 -10.70 -5.44 12.63
N ALA A 47 -10.94 -4.30 11.98
CA ALA A 47 -12.13 -3.48 12.21
C ALA A 47 -13.43 -4.24 11.89
N ILE A 48 -13.46 -5.04 10.81
CA ILE A 48 -14.59 -5.91 10.48
C ILE A 48 -14.80 -6.97 11.57
N ASN A 49 -13.72 -7.64 11.99
CA ASN A 49 -13.80 -8.70 13.00
C ASN A 49 -14.26 -8.19 14.37
N LEU A 50 -13.98 -6.93 14.69
CA LEU A 50 -14.45 -6.27 15.92
C LEU A 50 -15.87 -5.67 15.78
N GLY A 51 -16.51 -5.79 14.61
CA GLY A 51 -17.84 -5.26 14.36
C GLY A 51 -17.90 -3.74 14.23
N TYR A 52 -16.77 -3.07 13.96
CA TYR A 52 -16.74 -1.62 13.73
C TYR A 52 -17.18 -1.22 12.33
N LEU A 53 -17.11 -2.16 11.38
CA LEU A 53 -17.47 -1.99 9.97
C LEU A 53 -18.10 -3.29 9.47
N GLU A 54 -19.07 -3.21 8.57
CA GLU A 54 -19.59 -4.40 7.90
C GLU A 54 -18.84 -4.64 6.58
N LYS A 55 -18.81 -5.91 6.13
CA LYS A 55 -18.16 -6.28 4.86
C LYS A 55 -18.69 -5.49 3.64
N PRO A 56 -20.01 -5.25 3.49
CA PRO A 56 -20.53 -4.44 2.38
C PRO A 56 -19.92 -3.04 2.35
N ASP A 57 -19.71 -2.42 3.51
CA ASP A 57 -19.21 -1.05 3.66
C ASP A 57 -17.77 -0.88 3.18
N VAL A 58 -16.98 -1.95 3.23
CA VAL A 58 -15.54 -1.90 2.91
C VAL A 58 -15.17 -2.62 1.61
N SER A 59 -16.15 -3.19 0.90
CA SER A 59 -15.95 -3.91 -0.37
C SER A 59 -15.14 -3.09 -1.38
N HIS A 60 -15.56 -1.84 -1.62
CA HIS A 60 -14.86 -0.93 -2.52
C HIS A 60 -13.42 -0.63 -2.07
N ILE A 61 -13.19 -0.52 -0.76
CA ILE A 61 -11.84 -0.26 -0.21
C ILE A 61 -10.94 -1.47 -0.43
N MET A 62 -11.44 -2.69 -0.25
CA MET A 62 -10.70 -3.92 -0.51
C MET A 62 -10.33 -4.07 -2.00
N GLU A 63 -11.22 -3.68 -2.92
CA GLU A 63 -10.92 -3.63 -4.35
C GLU A 63 -9.79 -2.62 -4.66
N LEU A 64 -9.83 -1.44 -4.05
CA LEU A 64 -8.77 -0.44 -4.20
C LEU A 64 -7.43 -0.95 -3.66
N ILE A 65 -7.42 -1.63 -2.51
CA ILE A 65 -6.22 -2.25 -1.95
C ILE A 65 -5.63 -3.27 -2.92
N ALA A 66 -6.46 -4.17 -3.44
CA ALA A 66 -6.02 -5.17 -4.41
C ALA A 66 -5.46 -4.53 -5.68
N ARG A 67 -6.10 -3.46 -6.17
CA ARG A 67 -5.65 -2.71 -7.35
C ARG A 67 -4.31 -2.03 -7.11
N VAL A 68 -4.13 -1.34 -5.99
CA VAL A 68 -2.86 -0.68 -5.63
C VAL A 68 -1.75 -1.73 -5.46
N GLY A 69 -2.04 -2.87 -4.84
CA GLY A 69 -1.09 -3.97 -4.69
C GLY A 69 -0.59 -4.50 -6.04
N LYS A 70 -1.49 -4.70 -7.01
CA LYS A 70 -1.13 -5.08 -8.38
C LYS A 70 -0.25 -4.03 -9.07
N LEU A 71 -0.57 -2.75 -8.93
CA LEU A 71 0.21 -1.65 -9.51
C LEU A 71 1.62 -1.58 -8.90
N LEU A 72 1.75 -1.68 -7.58
CA LEU A 72 3.04 -1.71 -6.90
C LEU A 72 3.89 -2.91 -7.34
N HIS A 73 3.28 -4.09 -7.46
CA HIS A 73 3.97 -5.28 -7.94
C HIS A 73 4.45 -5.13 -9.40
N GLY A 74 3.58 -4.62 -10.28
CA GLY A 74 3.93 -4.35 -11.68
C GLY A 74 5.09 -3.36 -11.79
N LEU A 75 5.05 -2.28 -10.99
CA LEU A 75 6.11 -1.27 -10.95
C LEU A 75 7.44 -1.85 -10.47
N LEU A 76 7.45 -2.59 -9.35
CA LEU A 76 8.64 -3.27 -8.83
C LEU A 76 9.24 -4.22 -9.87
N SER A 77 8.38 -4.97 -10.58
CA SER A 77 8.80 -5.92 -11.61
C SER A 77 9.38 -5.22 -12.84
N ALA A 78 8.81 -4.09 -13.25
CA ALA A 78 9.32 -3.29 -14.37
C ALA A 78 10.69 -2.67 -14.05
N ILE A 79 10.89 -2.21 -12.82
CA ILE A 79 12.12 -1.55 -12.38
C ILE A 79 13.25 -2.55 -12.19
N LYS A 80 12.97 -3.79 -11.73
CA LYS A 80 13.98 -4.84 -11.56
C LYS A 80 14.57 -5.37 -12.88
N LYS A 81 13.87 -5.18 -14.00
CA LYS A 81 14.31 -5.60 -15.34
C LYS A 81 15.22 -4.60 -16.05
N LYS A 82 15.42 -3.40 -15.47
CA LYS A 82 16.42 -2.42 -15.91
C LYS A 82 17.71 -2.63 -15.13
#